data_AF-A0A0P1IVA6-F1
#
_entry.id   AF-A0A0P1IVA6-F1
#
_cell.length_a   1.000
_cell.length_b   1.000
_cell.length_c   1.000
_cell.angle_alpha   90.00
_cell.angle_beta   90.00
_cell.angle_gamma   90.00
#
_symmetry.space_group_name_H-M   'P 1'
#
loop_
_entity.id
_entity.type
_entity.pdbx_description
1 polymer ?
#
loop_
_entity_poly.entity_id
_entity_poly.type
_entity_poly.pdbx_seq_one_letter_code
_entity_poly.pdbx_strand_id
1 'polypeptide(L)'
;MATKSENLNLSPGFIRRLLRENRAQGRALASHELRRALEELQNPELFELKIDFHNTASARDVELPSIIVDPVSKLLPRLNVPIGAIVWEENADKLPVVGILTSASDSEALRAGLKALLTAHASDPFARFVFLCTSFAAIPFLGRYQFAYEYIGENYGDVSFKRAAIRYGFEEVRSLVGAELQWKHTHN
;
A
#
# COMPACT_ATOMS: atom_id res chain seq x y z
N MET A 1 -15.32 19.11 -42.92
CA MET A 1 -15.88 20.08 -41.96
C MET A 1 -15.17 19.87 -40.63
N ALA A 2 -14.29 20.81 -40.27
CA ALA A 2 -13.45 20.71 -39.07
C ALA A 2 -14.19 21.30 -37.85
N THR A 3 -14.29 20.48 -36.80
CA THR A 3 -14.09 20.78 -35.36
C THR A 3 -14.64 22.10 -34.80
N LYS A 4 -15.83 22.04 -34.17
CA LYS A 4 -16.14 22.90 -33.01
C LYS A 4 -15.67 22.18 -31.75
N SER A 5 -14.39 22.31 -31.46
CA SER A 5 -13.92 22.23 -30.08
C SER A 5 -14.56 23.40 -29.34
N GLU A 6 -15.59 23.10 -28.53
CA GLU A 6 -16.10 24.04 -27.55
C GLU A 6 -14.96 24.42 -26.61
N ASN A 7 -14.31 25.55 -26.92
CA ASN A 7 -13.47 26.25 -25.98
C ASN A 7 -14.39 26.70 -24.84
N LEU A 8 -14.52 25.83 -23.84
CA LEU A 8 -14.98 26.17 -22.51
C LEU A 8 -14.05 27.29 -22.01
N ASN A 9 -14.45 28.54 -22.23
CA ASN A 9 -13.86 29.74 -21.65
C ASN A 9 -14.13 29.73 -20.14
N LEU A 10 -13.56 28.75 -19.44
CA LEU A 10 -13.63 28.63 -17.99
C LEU A 10 -12.85 29.79 -17.42
N SER A 11 -13.54 30.69 -16.71
CA SER A 11 -12.86 31.82 -16.08
C SER A 11 -11.79 31.28 -15.11
N PRO A 12 -10.60 31.89 -15.06
CA PRO A 12 -9.56 31.49 -14.11
C PRO A 12 -10.04 31.45 -12.65
N GLY A 13 -11.04 32.28 -12.30
CA GLY A 13 -11.68 32.28 -10.99
C GLY A 13 -12.54 31.03 -10.73
N PHE A 14 -13.27 30.54 -11.74
CA PHE A 14 -14.04 29.30 -11.65
C PHE A 14 -13.12 28.09 -11.46
N ILE A 15 -12.00 28.02 -12.20
CA ILE A 15 -11.01 26.93 -12.05
C ILE A 15 -10.44 26.92 -10.63
N ARG A 16 -10.03 28.08 -10.08
CA ARG A 16 -9.52 28.18 -8.71
C ARG A 16 -10.54 27.75 -7.66
N ARG A 17 -11.82 28.12 -7.86
CA ARG A 17 -12.91 27.70 -6.98
C ARG A 17 -13.11 26.19 -7.02
N LEU A 18 -13.17 25.61 -8.21
CA LEU A 18 -13.37 24.17 -8.40
C LEU A 18 -12.20 23.37 -7.81
N LEU A 19 -10.97 23.84 -7.98
CA LEU A 19 -9.81 23.23 -7.32
C LEU A 19 -9.97 23.29 -5.80
N ARG A 20 -10.34 24.43 -5.22
CA ARG A 20 -10.56 24.55 -3.77
C ARG A 20 -11.66 23.61 -3.26
N GLU A 21 -12.77 23.51 -3.99
CA GLU A 21 -13.88 22.62 -3.65
C GLU A 21 -13.47 21.15 -3.73
N ASN A 22 -12.75 20.75 -4.80
CA ASN A 22 -12.23 19.40 -4.96
C ASN A 22 -11.26 19.03 -3.82
N ARG A 23 -10.35 19.94 -3.45
CA ARG A 23 -9.43 19.76 -2.31
C ARG A 23 -10.19 19.54 -0.99
N ALA A 24 -11.23 20.34 -0.74
CA ALA A 24 -12.04 20.22 0.46
C ALA A 24 -12.81 18.89 0.50
N GLN A 25 -13.40 18.49 -0.62
CA GLN A 25 -14.11 17.21 -0.74
C GLN A 25 -13.17 16.02 -0.59
N GLY A 26 -12.00 16.06 -1.24
CA GLY A 26 -10.99 15.00 -1.13
C GLY A 26 -10.54 14.76 0.32
N ARG A 27 -10.26 15.83 1.07
CA ARG A 27 -9.91 15.73 2.49
C ARG A 27 -11.06 15.18 3.34
N ALA A 28 -12.30 15.58 3.05
CA ALA A 28 -13.47 15.09 3.77
C ALA A 28 -13.69 13.59 3.53
N LEU A 29 -13.53 13.13 2.28
CA LEU A 29 -13.61 11.71 1.91
C LEU A 29 -12.50 10.90 2.59
N ALA A 30 -11.25 11.35 2.51
CA ALA A 30 -10.12 10.69 3.17
C ALA A 30 -10.33 10.57 4.69
N SER A 31 -10.85 11.62 5.33
CA SER A 31 -11.17 11.62 6.76
C SER A 31 -12.28 10.62 7.11
N HIS A 32 -13.26 10.45 6.22
CA HIS A 32 -14.32 9.46 6.39
C HIS A 32 -13.78 8.02 6.25
N GLU A 33 -12.94 7.76 5.24
CA GLU A 33 -12.28 6.47 5.05
C GLU A 33 -11.36 6.12 6.22
N LEU A 34 -10.60 7.09 6.74
CA LEU A 34 -9.78 6.89 7.93
C LEU A 34 -10.64 6.49 9.13
N ARG A 35 -11.74 7.21 9.39
CA ARG A 35 -12.62 6.89 10.51
C ARG A 35 -13.13 5.45 10.41
N ARG A 36 -13.61 5.07 9.23
CA ARG A 36 -14.07 3.71 8.96
C ARG A 36 -12.95 2.68 9.17
N ALA A 37 -11.74 2.95 8.69
CA ALA A 37 -10.58 2.08 8.90
C ALA A 37 -10.27 1.87 10.39
N LEU A 38 -10.29 2.95 11.17
CA LEU A 38 -10.04 2.90 12.60
C LEU A 38 -11.15 2.18 13.37
N GLU A 39 -12.40 2.31 12.94
CA GLU A 39 -13.53 1.56 13.50
C GLU A 39 -13.41 0.06 13.20
N GLU A 40 -13.09 -0.31 11.96
CA GLU A 40 -12.89 -1.71 11.58
C GLU A 40 -11.74 -2.35 12.35
N LEU A 41 -10.64 -1.62 12.58
CA LEU A 41 -9.50 -2.08 13.41
C LEU A 41 -9.86 -2.31 14.89
N GLN A 42 -11.00 -1.81 15.37
CA GLN A 42 -11.47 -2.13 16.73
C GLN A 42 -12.03 -3.55 16.82
N ASN A 43 -12.48 -4.14 15.71
CA ASN A 43 -13.01 -5.50 15.69
C ASN A 43 -11.88 -6.52 15.97
N PRO A 44 -11.98 -7.32 17.04
CA PRO A 44 -10.97 -8.34 17.37
C PRO A 44 -10.89 -9.46 16.31
N GLU A 45 -12.01 -9.78 15.65
CA GLU A 45 -12.08 -10.87 14.67
C GLU A 45 -11.69 -10.42 13.25
N LEU A 46 -11.25 -9.17 13.06
CA LEU A 46 -11.00 -8.60 11.72
C LEU A 46 -10.03 -9.44 10.86
N PHE A 47 -9.02 -10.01 11.52
CA PHE A 47 -7.95 -10.78 10.87
C PHE A 47 -8.09 -12.29 11.06
N GLU A 48 -9.19 -12.74 11.67
CA GLU A 48 -9.51 -14.15 11.74
C GLU A 48 -10.03 -14.63 10.39
N LEU A 49 -9.13 -15.11 9.55
CA LEU A 49 -9.48 -15.76 8.29
C LEU A 49 -10.12 -17.12 8.58
N LYS A 50 -11.45 -17.13 8.73
CA LYS A 50 -12.29 -18.34 8.74
C LYS A 50 -12.47 -18.84 7.30
N ILE A 51 -11.38 -19.11 6.59
CA ILE A 51 -11.43 -19.71 5.25
C ILE A 51 -10.96 -21.15 5.37
N ASP A 52 -11.90 -22.08 5.26
CA ASP A 52 -11.61 -23.51 5.19
C ASP A 52 -11.04 -23.84 3.81
N PHE A 53 -9.73 -23.65 3.64
CA PHE A 53 -9.03 -24.28 2.52
C PHE A 53 -9.09 -25.78 2.75
N HIS A 54 -10.00 -26.46 2.05
CA HIS A 54 -10.00 -27.92 2.00
C HIS A 54 -8.60 -28.35 1.53
N ASN A 55 -7.97 -29.28 2.26
CA ASN A 55 -6.63 -29.81 2.01
C ASN A 55 -6.52 -30.38 0.59
N THR A 56 -6.33 -29.51 -0.40
CA THR A 56 -5.99 -29.90 -1.77
C THR A 56 -4.48 -29.94 -1.84
N ALA A 57 -3.98 -31.16 -1.99
CA ALA A 57 -2.62 -31.61 -2.31
C ALA A 57 -1.51 -30.55 -2.39
N SER A 58 -0.39 -30.84 -1.71
CA SER A 58 0.89 -30.11 -1.82
C SER A 58 1.09 -29.55 -3.23
N ALA A 59 0.96 -28.22 -3.34
CA ALA A 59 1.22 -27.53 -4.59
C ALA A 59 2.66 -27.86 -5.00
N ARG A 60 2.84 -28.40 -6.21
CA ARG A 60 4.19 -28.57 -6.78
C ARG A 60 4.90 -27.22 -6.70
N ASP A 61 6.17 -27.21 -6.34
CA ASP A 61 7.00 -26.01 -6.42
C ASP A 61 6.99 -25.52 -7.87
N VAL A 62 6.15 -24.51 -8.13
CA VAL A 62 6.17 -23.78 -9.39
C VAL A 62 7.38 -22.87 -9.30
N GLU A 63 8.42 -23.18 -10.07
CA GLU A 63 9.54 -22.26 -10.28
C GLU A 63 9.01 -21.02 -11.00
N LEU A 64 8.60 -20.02 -10.22
CA LEU A 64 8.20 -18.73 -10.74
C LEU A 64 9.46 -18.01 -11.24
N PRO A 65 9.49 -17.52 -12.50
CA PRO A 65 10.60 -16.73 -12.99
C PRO A 65 10.78 -15.51 -12.08
N SER A 66 11.94 -15.41 -11.44
CA SER A 66 12.24 -14.35 -10.50
C SER A 66 12.72 -13.11 -11.24
N ILE A 67 12.08 -11.97 -10.97
CA ILE A 67 12.48 -10.63 -11.45
C ILE A 67 13.95 -10.32 -11.12
N ILE A 68 14.51 -10.97 -10.09
CA ILE A 68 15.90 -10.79 -9.68
C ILE A 68 16.88 -11.42 -10.68
N VAL A 69 16.48 -12.53 -11.30
CA VAL A 69 17.34 -13.33 -12.19
C VAL A 69 17.15 -12.92 -13.64
N ASP A 70 15.93 -12.57 -14.05
CA ASP A 70 15.63 -12.19 -15.42
C ASP A 70 16.07 -10.73 -15.72
N PRO A 71 17.03 -10.51 -16.64
CA PRO A 71 17.49 -9.18 -17.01
C PRO A 71 16.40 -8.32 -17.66
N VAL A 72 15.41 -8.92 -18.33
CA VAL A 72 14.31 -8.17 -18.98
C VAL A 72 13.34 -7.64 -17.92
N SER A 73 13.01 -8.47 -16.94
CA SER A 73 12.13 -8.09 -15.83
C SER A 73 12.66 -6.92 -14.99
N LYS A 74 13.99 -6.73 -14.91
CA LYS A 74 14.60 -5.55 -14.25
C LYS A 74 14.39 -4.23 -15.00
N LEU A 75 14.13 -4.30 -16.30
CA LEU A 75 13.90 -3.14 -17.15
C LEU A 75 12.43 -2.70 -17.15
N LEU A 76 11.54 -3.47 -16.52
CA LEU A 76 10.14 -3.12 -16.41
C LEU A 76 9.96 -1.85 -15.55
N PRO A 77 9.02 -0.97 -15.92
CA PRO A 77 8.72 0.19 -15.10
C PRO A 77 8.20 -0.26 -13.73
N ARG A 78 8.57 0.50 -12.70
CA ARG A 78 8.08 0.28 -11.33
C ARG A 78 6.56 0.41 -11.30
N LEU A 79 5.92 -0.43 -10.49
CA LEU A 79 4.49 -0.34 -10.29
C LEU A 79 4.14 0.92 -9.49
N ASN A 80 3.02 1.54 -9.87
CA ASN A 80 2.49 2.66 -9.12
C ASN A 80 2.04 2.19 -7.73
N VAL A 81 2.51 2.90 -6.69
CA VAL A 81 2.11 2.64 -5.30
C VAL A 81 1.12 3.73 -4.90
N PRO A 82 -0.15 3.40 -4.60
CA PRO A 82 -1.10 4.35 -4.08
C PRO A 82 -0.76 4.75 -2.64
N ILE A 83 -1.15 5.97 -2.26
CA ILE A 83 -1.01 6.48 -0.88
C ILE A 83 -2.04 5.85 0.10
N GLY A 84 -3.06 5.18 -0.44
CA GLY A 84 -4.20 4.67 0.31
C GLY A 84 -5.36 5.68 0.36
N ALA A 85 -6.58 5.16 0.50
CA ALA A 85 -7.80 5.97 0.45
C ALA A 85 -8.01 6.86 1.68
N ILE A 86 -7.23 6.66 2.74
CA ILE A 86 -7.34 7.38 4.02
C ILE A 86 -6.63 8.74 4.03
N VAL A 87 -5.85 9.04 2.99
CA VAL A 87 -5.09 10.27 2.85
C VAL A 87 -5.44 10.95 1.53
N TRP A 88 -5.57 12.27 1.59
CA TRP A 88 -5.63 13.11 0.41
C TRP A 88 -4.37 13.98 0.36
N GLU A 89 -3.58 13.82 -0.70
CA GLU A 89 -2.34 14.57 -0.92
C GLU A 89 -2.26 14.99 -2.39
N GLU A 90 -1.89 16.25 -2.67
CA GLU A 90 -1.85 16.77 -4.05
C GLU A 90 -0.70 16.17 -4.85
N ASN A 91 0.43 15.91 -4.18
CA ASN A 91 1.64 15.42 -4.82
C ASN A 91 2.11 14.10 -4.18
N ALA A 92 1.19 13.12 -4.08
CA ALA A 92 1.51 11.81 -3.50
C ALA A 92 2.72 11.14 -4.16
N ASP A 93 2.94 11.34 -5.47
CA ASP A 93 4.05 10.75 -6.22
C ASP A 93 5.44 11.21 -5.74
N LYS A 94 5.53 12.36 -5.07
CA LYS A 94 6.78 12.86 -4.49
C LYS A 94 7.15 12.17 -3.19
N LEU A 95 6.19 11.49 -2.54
CA LEU A 95 6.45 10.77 -1.30
C LEU A 95 7.26 9.51 -1.60
N PRO A 96 8.24 9.19 -0.73
CA PRO A 96 9.05 7.99 -0.87
C PRO A 96 8.17 6.75 -0.72
N VAL A 97 8.55 5.66 -1.40
CA VAL A 97 7.91 4.36 -1.22
C VAL A 97 8.64 3.62 -0.11
N VAL A 98 7.90 3.10 0.86
CA VAL A 98 8.44 2.36 2.02
C VAL A 98 7.77 0.99 2.10
N GLY A 99 8.58 -0.06 2.27
CA GLY A 99 8.08 -1.40 2.56
C GLY A 99 7.68 -1.54 4.02
N ILE A 100 6.49 -2.08 4.29
CA ILE A 100 5.99 -2.32 5.64
C ILE A 100 5.75 -3.81 5.82
N LEU A 101 6.58 -4.47 6.62
CA LEU A 101 6.43 -5.88 6.94
C LEU A 101 5.28 -6.09 7.92
N THR A 102 4.30 -6.87 7.50
CA THR A 102 3.16 -7.28 8.34
C THR A 102 3.38 -8.73 8.76
N SER A 103 3.81 -8.93 10.01
CA SER A 103 3.95 -10.26 10.60
C SER A 103 2.61 -10.75 11.11
N ALA A 104 2.27 -12.00 10.78
CA ALA A 104 1.00 -12.64 11.09
C ALA A 104 0.89 -13.22 12.51
N SER A 105 1.94 -13.14 13.31
CA SER A 105 2.05 -13.89 14.57
C SER A 105 1.10 -13.40 15.68
N ASP A 106 0.56 -12.18 15.58
CA ASP A 106 -0.42 -11.65 16.54
C ASP A 106 -1.37 -10.64 15.89
N SER A 107 -2.67 -11.00 15.81
CA SER A 107 -3.73 -10.14 15.30
C SER A 107 -3.91 -8.85 16.12
N GLU A 108 -3.64 -8.88 17.42
CA GLU A 108 -3.73 -7.68 18.26
C GLU A 108 -2.60 -6.70 17.94
N ALA A 109 -1.36 -7.17 17.90
CA ALA A 109 -0.21 -6.37 17.47
C ALA A 109 -0.38 -5.83 16.03
N LEU A 110 -0.92 -6.63 15.11
CA LEU A 110 -1.22 -6.21 13.75
C LEU A 110 -2.25 -5.06 13.73
N ARG A 111 -3.35 -5.18 14.48
CA ARG A 111 -4.37 -4.12 14.59
C ARG A 111 -3.79 -2.85 15.22
N ALA A 112 -3.05 -2.99 16.32
CA ALA A 112 -2.43 -1.87 17.01
C ALA A 112 -1.40 -1.14 16.13
N GLY A 113 -0.55 -1.90 15.43
CA GLY A 113 0.45 -1.37 14.50
C GLY A 113 -0.18 -0.65 13.32
N LEU A 114 -1.19 -1.24 12.68
CA LEU A 114 -1.94 -0.57 11.61
C LEU A 114 -2.63 0.69 12.12
N LYS A 115 -3.30 0.63 13.27
CA LYS A 115 -3.96 1.80 13.87
C LYS A 115 -2.96 2.95 14.09
N ALA A 116 -1.81 2.66 14.67
CA ALA A 116 -0.77 3.65 14.93
C ALA A 116 -0.21 4.24 13.62
N LEU A 117 0.16 3.38 12.66
CA LEU A 117 0.72 3.78 11.38
C LEU A 117 -0.26 4.65 10.57
N LEU A 118 -1.51 4.20 10.43
CA LEU A 118 -2.53 4.90 9.65
C LEU A 118 -2.92 6.24 10.29
N THR A 119 -2.96 6.31 11.63
CA THR A 119 -3.22 7.58 12.34
C THR A 119 -2.09 8.57 12.12
N ALA A 120 -0.84 8.13 12.25
CA ALA A 120 0.33 8.99 12.02
C ALA A 120 0.37 9.47 10.57
N HIS A 121 0.18 8.54 9.62
CA HIS A 121 0.21 8.84 8.19
C HIS A 121 -0.92 9.78 7.75
N ALA A 122 -2.11 9.66 8.35
CA ALA A 122 -3.22 10.55 8.04
C ALA A 122 -3.06 11.97 8.60
N SER A 123 -2.30 12.12 9.69
CA SER A 123 -1.98 13.42 10.27
C SER A 123 -0.90 14.15 9.48
N ASP A 124 0.14 13.42 9.06
CA ASP A 124 1.27 13.96 8.30
C ASP A 124 1.74 12.92 7.27
N PRO A 125 1.29 12.99 6.01
CA PRO A 125 1.64 12.01 4.99
C PRO A 125 3.14 12.01 4.66
N PHE A 126 3.85 10.96 5.08
CA PHE A 126 5.31 10.88 4.95
C PHE A 126 5.83 9.86 3.92
N ALA A 127 5.01 8.92 3.44
CA ALA A 127 5.43 7.87 2.52
C ALA A 127 4.24 7.24 1.78
N ARG A 128 4.51 6.42 0.77
CA ARG A 128 3.55 5.50 0.15
C ARG A 128 3.93 4.08 0.53
N PHE A 129 3.00 3.33 1.10
CA PHE A 129 3.30 2.03 1.70
C PHE A 129 3.08 0.88 0.74
N VAL A 130 4.04 -0.04 0.72
CA VAL A 130 3.86 -1.39 0.17
C VAL A 130 3.89 -2.35 1.35
N PHE A 131 2.74 -2.93 1.67
CA PHE A 131 2.63 -3.89 2.76
C PHE A 131 3.12 -5.27 2.30
N LEU A 132 4.17 -5.77 2.93
CA LEU A 132 4.72 -7.09 2.69
C LEU A 132 4.07 -8.06 3.69
N CYS A 133 3.21 -8.93 3.19
CA CYS A 133 2.37 -9.80 4.02
C CYS A 133 2.94 -11.21 4.11
N THR A 134 3.21 -11.67 5.34
CA THR A 134 3.67 -13.04 5.59
C THR A 134 2.50 -14.03 5.62
N SER A 135 1.28 -13.57 5.90
CA SER A 135 0.02 -14.32 5.77
C SER A 135 -1.01 -13.53 4.95
N PHE A 136 -2.14 -14.17 4.62
CA PHE A 136 -3.25 -13.52 3.94
C PHE A 136 -4.11 -12.63 4.85
N ALA A 137 -3.88 -12.61 6.17
CA ALA A 137 -4.79 -12.03 7.15
C ALA A 137 -5.04 -10.53 6.94
N ALA A 138 -3.99 -9.75 6.69
CA ALA A 138 -4.11 -8.31 6.49
C ALA A 138 -4.65 -7.92 5.10
N ILE A 139 -4.55 -8.80 4.10
CA ILE A 139 -4.77 -8.46 2.69
C ILE A 139 -6.18 -7.92 2.41
N PRO A 140 -7.28 -8.55 2.89
CA PRO A 140 -8.63 -8.03 2.66
C PRO A 140 -8.83 -6.60 3.20
N PHE A 141 -8.26 -6.31 4.38
CA PHE A 141 -8.31 -4.98 4.98
C PHE A 141 -7.52 -3.97 4.14
N LEU A 142 -6.27 -4.31 3.80
CA LEU A 142 -5.40 -3.43 3.01
C LEU A 142 -5.99 -3.11 1.62
N GLY A 143 -6.57 -4.11 0.96
CA GLY A 143 -7.23 -3.93 -0.34
C GLY A 143 -8.45 -3.01 -0.28
N ARG A 144 -9.25 -3.09 0.80
CA ARG A 144 -10.42 -2.21 0.99
C ARG A 144 -10.03 -0.73 1.03
N TYR A 145 -8.89 -0.42 1.64
CA TYR A 145 -8.36 0.94 1.76
C TYR A 145 -7.35 1.31 0.67
N GLN A 146 -7.29 0.53 -0.42
CA GLN A 146 -6.49 0.81 -1.61
C GLN A 146 -4.98 0.94 -1.32
N PHE A 147 -4.47 0.19 -0.34
CA PHE A 147 -3.02 0.09 -0.13
C PHE A 147 -2.40 -0.92 -1.09
N ALA A 148 -1.15 -0.70 -1.50
CA ALA A 148 -0.38 -1.73 -2.17
C ALA A 148 0.04 -2.81 -1.17
N TYR A 149 -0.04 -4.06 -1.58
CA TYR A 149 0.42 -5.19 -0.79
C TYR A 149 1.04 -6.28 -1.68
N GLU A 150 1.99 -7.03 -1.13
CA GLU A 150 2.56 -8.22 -1.75
C GLU A 150 2.63 -9.34 -0.71
N TYR A 151 2.09 -10.51 -1.07
CA TYR A 151 2.28 -11.72 -0.28
C TYR A 151 3.70 -12.26 -0.49
N ILE A 152 4.46 -12.35 0.60
CA ILE A 152 5.86 -12.82 0.60
C ILE A 152 6.04 -14.17 1.32
N GLY A 153 4.99 -14.67 1.96
CA GLY A 153 4.99 -15.94 2.69
C GLY A 153 5.73 -15.89 4.03
N GLU A 154 5.70 -17.01 4.77
CA GLU A 154 6.32 -17.15 6.09
C GLU A 154 7.84 -17.32 6.02
N ASN A 155 8.33 -17.99 4.98
CA ASN A 155 9.75 -18.22 4.72
C ASN A 155 10.35 -17.08 3.89
N TYR A 156 10.07 -15.83 4.27
CA TYR A 156 10.61 -14.67 3.57
C TYR A 156 12.08 -14.42 3.98
N GLY A 157 12.81 -13.76 3.08
CA GLY A 157 14.18 -13.36 3.33
C GLY A 157 14.60 -12.21 2.43
N ASP A 158 15.90 -11.94 2.39
CA ASP A 158 16.49 -10.85 1.60
C ASP A 158 16.08 -10.88 0.12
N VAL A 159 15.94 -12.08 -0.46
CA VAL A 159 15.46 -12.27 -1.84
C VAL A 159 14.03 -11.74 -2.02
N SER A 160 13.10 -12.01 -1.10
CA SER A 160 11.72 -11.51 -1.17
C SER A 160 11.68 -9.99 -1.11
N PHE A 161 12.49 -9.38 -0.24
CA PHE A 161 12.59 -7.92 -0.13
C PHE A 161 13.19 -7.29 -1.38
N LYS A 162 14.26 -7.85 -1.93
CA LYS A 162 14.87 -7.39 -3.19
C LYS A 162 13.90 -7.47 -4.36
N ARG A 163 13.13 -8.56 -4.47
CA ARG A 163 12.11 -8.70 -5.53
C ARG A 163 11.08 -7.58 -5.46
N ALA A 164 10.51 -7.38 -4.27
CA ALA A 164 9.50 -6.34 -4.05
C ALA A 164 10.09 -4.92 -4.22
N ALA A 165 11.34 -4.70 -3.78
CA ALA A 165 12.04 -3.44 -3.96
C ALA A 165 12.26 -3.08 -5.44
N ILE A 166 12.64 -4.05 -6.27
CA ILE A 166 12.75 -3.82 -7.73
C ILE A 166 11.37 -3.46 -8.31
N ARG A 167 10.32 -4.18 -7.90
CA ARG A 167 8.97 -4.04 -8.43
C ARG A 167 8.31 -2.70 -8.08
N TYR A 168 8.48 -2.23 -6.85
CA TYR A 168 7.79 -1.04 -6.33
C TYR A 168 8.71 0.16 -6.10
N GLY A 169 10.04 -0.05 -6.11
CA GLY A 169 11.02 1.03 -5.98
C GLY A 169 11.22 1.57 -4.57
N PHE A 170 11.01 0.77 -3.53
CA PHE A 170 11.39 1.14 -2.16
C PHE A 170 12.83 0.75 -1.83
N GLU A 171 13.43 1.44 -0.87
CA GLU A 171 14.82 1.21 -0.44
C GLU A 171 14.92 0.63 0.97
N GLU A 172 13.84 0.67 1.76
CA GLU A 172 13.81 0.12 3.11
C GLU A 172 12.52 -0.65 3.37
N VAL A 173 12.63 -1.67 4.23
CA VAL A 173 11.50 -2.38 4.83
C VAL A 173 11.56 -2.20 6.33
N ARG A 174 10.45 -1.76 6.91
CA ARG A 174 10.28 -1.61 8.35
C ARG A 174 9.22 -2.58 8.87
N SER A 175 9.41 -3.05 10.09
CA SER A 175 8.37 -3.80 10.79
C SER A 175 7.19 -2.88 11.10
N LEU A 176 5.97 -3.34 10.82
CA LEU A 176 4.76 -2.65 11.27
C LEU A 176 4.70 -2.56 12.80
N VAL A 177 5.19 -3.60 13.48
CA VAL A 177 5.26 -3.65 14.94
C VAL A 177 6.64 -3.15 15.36
N GLY A 178 6.69 -2.03 16.09
CA GLY A 178 7.93 -1.45 16.62
C GLY A 178 8.75 -0.58 15.65
N ALA A 179 8.36 -0.47 14.38
CA ALA A 179 9.02 0.39 13.37
C ALA A 179 10.52 0.11 13.11
N GLU A 180 11.00 -1.05 13.56
CA GLU A 180 12.38 -1.48 13.38
C GLU A 180 12.73 -1.69 11.90
N LEU A 181 13.94 -1.32 11.50
CA LEU A 181 14.45 -1.54 10.16
C LEU A 181 14.76 -3.03 9.96
N GLN A 182 14.03 -3.69 9.07
CA GLN A 182 14.18 -5.12 8.77
C GLN A 182 15.12 -5.35 7.58
N TRP A 183 15.11 -4.41 6.63
CA TRP A 183 15.93 -4.50 5.43
C TRP A 183 16.22 -3.12 4.86
N LYS A 184 17.40 -2.96 4.27
CA LYS A 184 17.79 -1.77 3.54
C LYS A 184 18.54 -2.16 2.27
N HIS A 185 18.17 -1.57 1.15
CA HIS A 185 18.85 -1.76 -0.12
C HIS A 185 20.28 -1.20 0.00
N THR A 186 21.27 -2.08 -0.09
CA THR A 186 22.66 -1.65 -0.27
C THR A 186 22.90 -1.40 -1.75
N HIS A 187 23.22 -0.15 -2.10
CA HIS A 187 23.74 0.16 -3.43
C HIS A 187 25.14 -0.45 -3.55
N ASN A 188 25.23 -1.60 -4.23
CA ASN A 188 26.48 -2.10 -4.81
C ASN A 188 26.47 -1.82 -6.31
#